data_AF-A0A940Z2N6-F1
#
_entry.id   AF-A0A940Z2N6-F1
#
_cell.length_a   1.000
_cell.length_b   1.000
_cell.length_c   1.000
_cell.angle_alpha   90.00
_cell.angle_beta   90.00
_cell.angle_gamma   90.00
#
_symmetry.space_group_name_H-M   'P 1'
#
loop_
_entity.id
_entity.type
_entity.pdbx_description
1 polymer ?
#
loop_
_entity_poly.entity_id
_entity_poly.type
_entity_poly.pdbx_seq_one_letter_code
_entity_poly.pdbx_strand_id
1 'polypeptide(L)'
;MTSTAGGAGQLLAISDLHIGYPENRALVEGMRPESDDDWLLVAGDVAETVSDVRWALGTLAGRFRKVVWAPGNHELWTHPKDPVTLRGTARYEHLVDVCRELGVVTPEDPYPLWEGPDGPVAVAPLFLLYDYSFLPSGCATKEEGLAYAHSTGIVCNDEYLLHPDPYPTREAWCRARVALTGRRLAALPEDLPTVLVNHYPLDRHPTDVLWHPEFAMWCGTRLTADWHRRFRVRTMVYGHLHIPRTTHHEGVRFEEVSVGYPREWRGRPQPPGRLRRILPREVAAR
;
A
#
# COMPACT_ATOMS: atom_id res chain seq x y z
N MET A 1 -13.74 36.82 -15.27
CA MET A 1 -14.67 36.96 -14.13
C MET A 1 -14.24 35.98 -13.07
N THR A 2 -13.85 36.54 -11.94
CA THR A 2 -13.53 35.99 -10.62
C THR A 2 -13.94 34.55 -10.29
N SER A 3 -12.95 33.74 -9.89
CA SER A 3 -12.95 33.10 -8.57
C SER A 3 -11.51 33.08 -8.03
N THR A 4 -11.34 33.75 -6.89
CA THR A 4 -10.15 33.78 -6.04
C THR A 4 -10.39 32.85 -4.85
N ALA A 5 -9.33 32.14 -4.42
CA ALA A 5 -9.19 31.31 -3.22
C ALA A 5 -9.71 29.85 -3.30
N GLY A 6 -9.02 29.00 -4.08
CA GLY A 6 -9.04 27.55 -3.91
C GLY A 6 -7.66 27.10 -3.45
N GLY A 7 -7.52 26.56 -2.25
CA GLY A 7 -6.24 26.01 -1.77
C GLY A 7 -5.75 24.94 -2.75
N ALA A 8 -4.44 24.95 -3.07
CA ALA A 8 -3.83 23.89 -3.86
C ALA A 8 -4.25 22.53 -3.29
N GLY A 9 -4.69 21.61 -4.15
CA GLY A 9 -5.14 20.27 -3.73
C GLY A 9 -4.09 19.58 -2.88
N GLN A 10 -4.52 18.52 -2.19
CA GLN A 10 -3.67 17.70 -1.33
C GLN A 10 -3.53 16.30 -1.90
N LEU A 11 -2.33 15.72 -1.75
CA LEU A 11 -2.11 14.30 -1.94
C LEU A 11 -2.29 13.62 -0.58
N LEU A 12 -3.42 12.93 -0.42
CA LEU A 12 -3.82 12.24 0.80
C LEU A 12 -3.57 10.74 0.68
N ALA A 13 -3.45 10.02 1.79
CA ALA A 13 -3.21 8.58 1.80
C ALA A 13 -3.95 7.85 2.91
N ILE A 14 -4.30 6.59 2.61
CA ILE A 14 -4.89 5.62 3.54
C ILE A 14 -4.60 4.19 3.08
N SER A 15 -4.70 3.21 3.97
CA SER A 15 -4.61 1.79 3.66
C SER A 15 -5.36 0.94 4.68
N ASP A 16 -5.43 -0.36 4.45
CA ASP A 16 -5.93 -1.36 5.41
C ASP A 16 -7.35 -1.02 5.86
N LEU A 17 -8.20 -0.67 4.88
CA LEU A 17 -9.59 -0.31 5.10
C LEU A 17 -10.39 -1.52 5.56
N HIS A 18 -10.10 -2.73 5.07
CA HIS A 18 -10.77 -3.97 5.49
C HIS A 18 -12.30 -3.83 5.57
N ILE A 19 -12.94 -3.35 4.49
CA ILE A 19 -14.36 -2.95 4.54
C ILE A 19 -15.36 -4.12 4.65
N GLY A 20 -14.88 -5.36 4.74
CA GLY A 20 -15.68 -6.50 5.19
C GLY A 20 -16.23 -6.31 6.62
N TYR A 21 -15.59 -5.45 7.42
CA TYR A 21 -16.14 -4.97 8.68
C TYR A 21 -17.10 -3.80 8.46
N PRO A 22 -18.38 -3.88 8.89
CA PRO A 22 -19.35 -2.80 8.72
C PRO A 22 -18.88 -1.46 9.29
N GLU A 23 -18.15 -1.48 10.41
CA GLU A 23 -17.59 -0.27 11.02
C GLU A 23 -16.57 0.42 10.12
N ASN A 24 -15.74 -0.37 9.43
CA ASN A 24 -14.77 0.18 8.49
C ASN A 24 -15.42 0.60 7.17
N ARG A 25 -16.46 -0.13 6.72
CA ARG A 25 -17.28 0.30 5.56
C ARG A 25 -17.87 1.69 5.78
N ALA A 26 -18.40 1.95 6.98
CA ALA A 26 -18.94 3.26 7.35
C ALA A 26 -17.88 4.38 7.30
N LEU A 27 -16.61 4.08 7.57
CA LEU A 27 -15.52 5.06 7.39
C LEU A 27 -15.39 5.48 5.92
N VAL A 28 -15.42 4.52 4.99
CA VAL A 28 -15.37 4.80 3.55
C VAL A 28 -16.62 5.57 3.10
N GLU A 29 -17.80 5.25 3.63
CA GLU A 29 -19.04 6.00 3.34
C GLU A 29 -18.95 7.46 3.76
N GLY A 30 -18.33 7.74 4.91
CA GLY A 30 -18.13 9.09 5.44
C GLY A 30 -16.94 9.86 4.86
N MET A 31 -16.00 9.17 4.21
CA MET A 31 -14.77 9.78 3.70
C MET A 31 -15.03 10.81 2.60
N ARG A 32 -14.50 12.02 2.75
CA ARG A 32 -14.60 13.12 1.78
C ARG A 32 -13.24 13.80 1.60
N PRO A 33 -12.93 14.33 0.41
CA PRO A 33 -11.82 15.27 0.26
C PRO A 33 -12.11 16.59 1.01
N GLU A 34 -11.06 17.37 1.27
CA GLU A 34 -11.18 18.75 1.74
C GLU A 34 -11.35 19.72 0.55
N SER A 35 -10.87 19.34 -0.64
CA SER A 35 -10.95 20.09 -1.90
C SER A 35 -11.27 19.20 -3.10
N ASP A 36 -11.97 19.75 -4.10
CA ASP A 36 -12.26 19.06 -5.37
C ASP A 36 -11.00 18.71 -6.19
N ASP A 37 -9.84 19.21 -5.79
CA ASP A 37 -8.54 18.92 -6.39
C ASP A 37 -7.73 17.85 -5.63
N ASP A 38 -8.25 17.32 -4.50
CA ASP A 38 -7.53 16.35 -3.69
C ASP A 38 -7.42 14.98 -4.38
N TRP A 39 -6.24 14.39 -4.26
CA TRP A 39 -5.94 13.02 -4.67
C TRP A 39 -5.91 12.10 -3.46
N LEU A 40 -6.28 10.84 -3.65
CA LEU A 40 -6.21 9.81 -2.62
C LEU A 40 -5.35 8.63 -3.06
N LEU A 41 -4.33 8.33 -2.26
CA LEU A 41 -3.52 7.12 -2.34
C LEU A 41 -4.15 6.04 -1.45
N VAL A 42 -4.41 4.87 -2.01
CA VAL A 42 -4.96 3.71 -1.31
C VAL A 42 -3.92 2.58 -1.35
N ALA A 43 -3.15 2.42 -0.26
CA ALA A 43 -1.99 1.53 -0.19
C ALA A 43 -2.35 0.12 0.30
N GLY A 44 -3.31 -0.51 -0.38
CA GLY A 44 -3.67 -1.92 -0.20
C GLY A 44 -4.63 -2.20 0.94
N ASP A 45 -5.07 -3.46 0.98
CA ASP A 45 -5.98 -4.03 1.97
C ASP A 45 -7.31 -3.26 2.08
N VAL A 46 -7.91 -2.98 0.93
CA VAL A 46 -9.25 -2.40 0.82
C VAL A 46 -10.31 -3.40 1.31
N ALA A 47 -10.28 -4.61 0.76
CA ALA A 47 -11.19 -5.71 1.07
C ALA A 47 -10.64 -7.04 0.51
N GLU A 48 -11.33 -8.15 0.82
CA GLU A 48 -10.95 -9.50 0.37
C GLU A 48 -11.75 -9.97 -0.86
N THR A 49 -12.93 -9.39 -1.12
CA THR A 49 -13.78 -9.78 -2.26
C THR A 49 -13.72 -8.73 -3.38
N VAL A 50 -13.77 -9.18 -4.63
CA VAL A 50 -13.76 -8.26 -5.79
C VAL A 50 -14.93 -7.26 -5.74
N SER A 51 -16.11 -7.70 -5.29
CA SER A 51 -17.28 -6.83 -5.17
C SER A 51 -17.08 -5.70 -4.16
N ASP A 52 -16.47 -6.00 -3.02
CA ASP A 52 -16.21 -4.98 -1.99
C ASP A 52 -15.08 -4.05 -2.43
N VAL A 53 -14.01 -4.57 -3.03
CA VAL A 53 -12.95 -3.75 -3.61
C VAL A 53 -13.53 -2.76 -4.64
N ARG A 54 -14.37 -3.25 -5.57
CA ARG A 54 -15.06 -2.40 -6.55
C ARG A 54 -15.90 -1.33 -5.87
N TRP A 55 -16.71 -1.70 -4.88
CA TRP A 55 -17.58 -0.76 -4.18
C TRP A 55 -16.77 0.34 -3.48
N ALA A 56 -15.70 -0.02 -2.77
CA ALA A 56 -14.90 0.94 -2.02
C ALA A 56 -14.14 1.88 -2.96
N LEU A 57 -13.41 1.33 -3.94
CA LEU A 57 -12.65 2.14 -4.89
C LEU A 57 -13.57 3.00 -5.76
N GLY A 58 -14.73 2.49 -6.18
CA GLY A 58 -15.72 3.28 -6.92
C GLY A 58 -16.32 4.42 -6.09
N THR A 59 -16.59 4.18 -4.81
CA THR A 59 -17.07 5.21 -3.88
C THR A 59 -16.04 6.33 -3.71
N LEU A 60 -14.76 5.98 -3.58
CA LEU A 60 -13.67 6.95 -3.45
C LEU A 60 -13.41 7.68 -4.77
N ALA A 61 -13.39 6.99 -5.90
CA ALA A 61 -13.18 7.57 -7.22
C ALA A 61 -14.29 8.56 -7.61
N GLY A 62 -15.52 8.35 -7.13
CA GLY A 62 -16.62 9.30 -7.32
C GLY A 62 -16.53 10.58 -6.47
N ARG A 63 -15.51 10.72 -5.61
CA ARG A 63 -15.36 11.84 -4.66
C ARG A 63 -14.03 12.58 -4.79
N PHE A 64 -12.94 11.86 -4.93
CA PHE A 64 -11.61 12.45 -5.06
C PHE A 64 -11.30 12.75 -6.53
N ARG A 65 -10.51 13.80 -6.78
CA ARG A 65 -10.11 14.18 -8.14
C ARG A 65 -9.39 13.05 -8.87
N LYS A 66 -8.60 12.29 -8.12
CA LYS A 66 -7.90 11.09 -8.60
C LYS A 66 -7.70 10.14 -7.43
N VAL A 67 -7.89 8.86 -7.70
CA VAL A 67 -7.52 7.77 -6.79
C VAL A 67 -6.40 6.96 -7.41
N VAL A 68 -5.39 6.66 -6.60
CA VAL A 68 -4.23 5.84 -6.96
C VAL A 68 -4.21 4.66 -6.00
N TRP A 69 -4.28 3.44 -6.53
CA TRP A 69 -4.35 2.22 -5.76
C TRP A 69 -3.08 1.36 -5.95
N ALA A 70 -2.64 0.76 -4.85
CA ALA A 70 -1.67 -0.34 -4.83
C ALA A 70 -2.32 -1.55 -4.14
N PRO A 71 -2.21 -2.79 -4.65
CA PRO A 71 -2.78 -3.96 -4.00
C PRO A 71 -2.07 -4.30 -2.69
N GLY A 72 -2.84 -4.73 -1.69
CA GLY A 72 -2.33 -5.43 -0.52
C GLY A 72 -2.37 -6.95 -0.69
N ASN A 73 -2.11 -7.69 0.39
CA ASN A 73 -2.26 -9.15 0.34
C ASN A 73 -3.71 -9.57 0.31
N HIS A 74 -4.61 -8.86 0.99
CA HIS A 74 -6.01 -9.26 1.13
C HIS A 74 -6.77 -9.19 -0.20
N GLU A 75 -6.49 -8.22 -1.07
CA GLU A 75 -7.11 -8.19 -2.40
C GLU A 75 -6.68 -9.41 -3.25
N LEU A 76 -5.49 -9.96 -3.01
CA LEU A 76 -4.94 -11.09 -3.77
C LEU A 76 -5.38 -12.45 -3.23
N TRP A 77 -6.09 -12.49 -2.10
CA TRP A 77 -6.66 -13.72 -1.58
C TRP A 77 -7.77 -14.23 -2.49
N THR A 78 -7.71 -15.50 -2.87
CA THR A 78 -8.89 -16.18 -3.43
C THR A 78 -9.81 -16.58 -2.28
N HIS A 79 -10.53 -15.58 -1.76
CA HIS A 79 -11.35 -15.75 -0.57
C HIS A 79 -12.52 -16.72 -0.83
N PRO A 80 -12.82 -17.70 0.05
CA PRO A 80 -13.83 -18.73 -0.21
C PRO A 80 -15.26 -18.22 -0.46
N LYS A 81 -15.57 -17.01 0.02
CA LYS A 81 -16.88 -16.36 -0.18
C LYS A 81 -16.94 -15.44 -1.41
N ASP A 82 -15.82 -15.24 -2.11
CA ASP A 82 -15.77 -14.41 -3.31
C ASP A 82 -16.28 -15.22 -4.51
N PRO A 83 -17.34 -14.77 -5.23
CA PRO A 83 -17.77 -15.42 -6.46
C PRO A 83 -16.69 -15.42 -7.55
N VAL A 84 -15.75 -14.46 -7.50
CA VAL A 84 -14.61 -14.43 -8.41
C VAL A 84 -13.51 -15.35 -7.87
N THR A 85 -13.41 -16.54 -8.46
CA THR A 85 -12.50 -17.61 -8.02
C THR A 85 -11.11 -17.57 -8.67
N LEU A 86 -10.79 -16.47 -9.37
CA LEU A 86 -9.47 -16.25 -9.97
C LEU A 86 -8.37 -16.27 -8.91
N ARG A 87 -7.16 -16.68 -9.33
CA ARG A 87 -5.96 -16.84 -8.50
C ARG A 87 -4.77 -16.09 -9.08
N GLY A 88 -3.82 -15.76 -8.22
CA GLY A 88 -2.51 -15.20 -8.59
C GLY A 88 -2.60 -14.04 -9.59
N THR A 89 -1.82 -14.14 -10.65
CA THR A 89 -1.70 -13.10 -11.67
C THR A 89 -3.04 -12.80 -12.33
N ALA A 90 -3.86 -13.83 -12.63
CA ALA A 90 -5.17 -13.62 -13.24
C ALA A 90 -6.13 -12.85 -12.31
N ARG A 91 -6.07 -13.09 -11.00
CA ARG A 91 -6.83 -12.30 -10.02
C ARG A 91 -6.36 -10.85 -9.99
N TYR A 92 -5.05 -10.63 -9.96
CA TYR A 92 -4.47 -9.30 -9.97
C TYR A 92 -4.87 -8.52 -11.23
N GLU A 93 -4.73 -9.11 -12.41
CA GLU A 93 -5.12 -8.50 -13.68
C GLU A 93 -6.61 -8.15 -13.72
N HIS A 94 -7.47 -9.02 -13.18
CA HIS A 94 -8.89 -8.72 -13.05
C HIS A 94 -9.16 -7.50 -12.17
N LEU A 95 -8.46 -7.34 -11.05
CA LEU A 95 -8.58 -6.15 -10.20
C LEU A 95 -8.06 -4.89 -10.88
N VAL A 96 -7.01 -5.00 -11.70
CA VAL A 96 -6.52 -3.89 -12.53
C VAL A 96 -7.58 -3.47 -13.54
N ASP A 97 -8.28 -4.42 -14.18
CA ASP A 97 -9.38 -4.11 -15.10
C ASP A 97 -10.56 -3.44 -14.40
N VAL A 98 -10.92 -3.90 -13.19
CA VAL A 98 -11.92 -3.24 -12.34
C VAL A 98 -11.50 -1.79 -12.04
N CYS A 99 -10.24 -1.55 -11.68
CA CYS A 99 -9.74 -0.20 -11.43
C CYS A 99 -9.81 0.68 -12.69
N ARG A 100 -9.47 0.13 -13.86
CA ARG A 100 -9.54 0.84 -15.14
C ARG A 100 -10.96 1.30 -15.47
N GLU A 101 -11.95 0.44 -15.26
CA GLU A 101 -13.38 0.81 -15.42
C GLU A 101 -13.81 1.96 -14.49
N LEU A 102 -13.21 2.04 -13.30
CA LEU A 102 -13.49 3.07 -12.30
C LEU A 102 -12.66 4.35 -12.48
N GLY A 103 -11.71 4.38 -13.43
CA GLY A 103 -10.77 5.49 -13.59
C GLY A 103 -9.73 5.60 -12.47
N VAL A 104 -9.49 4.51 -11.73
CA VAL A 104 -8.50 4.43 -10.65
C VAL A 104 -7.14 4.04 -11.23
N VAL A 105 -6.09 4.80 -10.88
CA VAL A 105 -4.71 4.52 -11.32
C VAL A 105 -4.17 3.32 -10.57
N THR A 106 -3.52 2.41 -11.29
CA THR A 106 -2.95 1.16 -10.76
C THR A 106 -1.44 1.11 -10.93
N PRO A 107 -0.75 0.09 -10.37
CA PRO A 107 0.68 -0.11 -10.63
C PRO A 107 1.01 -0.36 -12.11
N GLU A 108 0.06 -0.74 -12.96
CA GLU A 108 0.29 -1.03 -14.39
C GLU A 108 0.20 0.22 -15.28
N ASP A 109 -0.37 1.31 -14.78
CA ASP A 109 -0.54 2.54 -15.54
C ASP A 109 0.71 3.44 -15.48
N PRO A 110 0.91 4.38 -16.42
CA PRO A 110 1.95 5.41 -16.30
C PRO A 110 1.85 6.17 -14.98
N TYR A 111 3.00 6.46 -14.34
CA TYR A 111 3.03 7.16 -13.06
C TYR A 111 2.50 8.59 -13.23
N PRO A 112 1.37 8.95 -12.59
CA PRO A 112 0.83 10.30 -12.72
C PRO A 112 1.74 11.32 -12.01
N LEU A 113 1.77 12.53 -12.56
CA LEU A 113 2.48 13.66 -11.95
C LEU A 113 1.53 14.44 -11.05
N TRP A 114 1.92 14.59 -9.80
CA TRP A 114 1.29 15.50 -8.86
C TRP A 114 1.95 16.88 -8.96
N GLU A 115 1.20 17.88 -9.42
CA GLU A 115 1.64 19.26 -9.55
C GLU A 115 1.39 20.01 -8.23
N GLY A 116 2.36 19.93 -7.32
CA GLY A 116 2.30 20.59 -6.02
C GLY A 116 2.99 21.96 -6.01
N PRO A 117 2.84 22.73 -4.91
CA PRO A 117 3.51 24.03 -4.76
C PRO A 117 5.05 23.94 -4.76
N ASP A 118 5.60 22.76 -4.48
CA ASP A 118 7.05 22.51 -4.49
C ASP A 118 7.55 21.90 -5.82
N GLY A 119 6.72 21.94 -6.87
CA GLY A 119 7.00 21.34 -8.18
C GLY A 119 6.42 19.93 -8.37
N PRO A 120 6.62 19.36 -9.58
CA PRO A 120 6.06 18.07 -9.96
C PRO A 120 6.69 16.92 -9.17
N VAL A 121 5.87 15.95 -8.79
CA VAL A 121 6.30 14.70 -8.15
C VAL A 121 5.64 13.52 -8.85
N ALA A 122 6.42 12.53 -9.27
CA ALA A 122 5.86 11.29 -9.80
C ALA A 122 5.26 10.44 -8.66
N VAL A 123 3.97 10.11 -8.76
CA VAL A 123 3.31 9.21 -7.81
C VAL A 123 3.33 7.79 -8.39
N ALA A 124 4.09 6.89 -7.75
CA ALA A 124 4.30 5.54 -8.24
C ALA A 124 3.60 4.51 -7.34
N PRO A 125 2.39 4.04 -7.69
CA PRO A 125 1.81 2.84 -7.10
C PRO A 125 2.63 1.61 -7.51
N LEU A 126 2.94 0.77 -6.53
CA LEU A 126 3.77 -0.41 -6.69
C LEU A 126 2.97 -1.66 -6.31
N PHE A 127 3.37 -2.78 -6.89
CA PHE A 127 2.92 -4.10 -6.46
C PHE A 127 4.15 -5.01 -6.46
N LEU A 128 4.64 -5.36 -5.27
CA LEU A 128 5.93 -6.04 -5.10
C LEU A 128 5.87 -7.37 -4.34
N LEU A 129 4.84 -7.61 -3.52
CA LEU A 129 4.80 -8.75 -2.58
C LEU A 129 6.02 -8.77 -1.63
N TYR A 130 6.36 -9.96 -1.16
CA TYR A 130 7.48 -10.29 -0.30
C TYR A 130 8.15 -11.58 -0.80
N ASP A 131 9.36 -11.83 -0.33
CA ASP A 131 10.16 -13.00 -0.70
C ASP A 131 10.73 -13.77 0.50
N TYR A 132 10.16 -13.59 1.70
CA TYR A 132 10.61 -14.19 2.97
C TYR A 132 12.01 -13.76 3.41
N SER A 133 12.65 -12.81 2.72
CA SER A 133 14.02 -12.41 3.05
C SER A 133 14.13 -11.67 4.39
N PHE A 134 13.04 -11.16 4.96
CA PHE A 134 13.02 -10.58 6.31
C PHE A 134 12.98 -11.65 7.40
N LEU A 135 14.00 -12.51 7.40
CA LEU A 135 14.10 -13.66 8.30
C LEU A 135 14.07 -13.25 9.79
N PRO A 136 13.48 -14.09 10.66
CA PRO A 136 13.58 -13.94 12.11
C PRO A 136 15.03 -14.05 12.58
N SER A 137 15.32 -13.49 13.76
CA SER A 137 16.65 -13.62 14.36
C SER A 137 17.00 -15.09 14.61
N GLY A 138 18.18 -15.51 14.18
CA GLY A 138 18.65 -16.89 14.32
C GLY A 138 18.29 -17.83 13.16
N CYS A 139 17.46 -17.39 12.21
CA CYS A 139 17.17 -18.17 10.99
C CYS A 139 18.06 -17.73 9.83
N ALA A 140 18.59 -18.69 9.08
CA ALA A 140 19.39 -18.48 7.88
C ALA A 140 18.61 -18.77 6.58
N THR A 141 17.55 -19.57 6.64
CA THR A 141 16.73 -19.96 5.48
C THR A 141 15.25 -19.67 5.70
N LYS A 142 14.49 -19.65 4.59
CA LYS A 142 13.03 -19.55 4.62
C LYS A 142 12.43 -20.72 5.39
N GLU A 143 12.94 -21.93 5.17
CA GLU A 143 12.44 -23.16 5.80
C GLU A 143 12.60 -23.09 7.33
N GLU A 144 13.75 -22.62 7.81
CA GLU A 144 13.98 -22.40 9.25
C GLU A 144 13.06 -21.31 9.81
N GLY A 145 12.90 -20.20 9.08
CA GLY A 145 12.01 -19.12 9.46
C GLY A 145 10.54 -19.58 9.57
N LEU A 146 10.06 -20.33 8.58
CA LEU A 146 8.71 -20.91 8.59
C LEU A 146 8.56 -21.93 9.72
N ALA A 147 9.53 -22.81 9.94
CA ALA A 147 9.49 -23.76 11.05
C ALA A 147 9.40 -23.03 12.41
N TYR A 148 10.17 -21.95 12.59
CA TYR A 148 10.09 -21.11 13.77
C TYR A 148 8.70 -20.46 13.92
N ALA A 149 8.19 -19.84 12.86
CA ALA A 149 6.87 -19.21 12.86
C ALA A 149 5.73 -20.21 13.16
N HIS A 150 5.81 -21.42 12.61
CA HIS A 150 4.89 -22.51 12.96
C HIS A 150 5.00 -22.92 14.43
N SER A 151 6.20 -22.94 15.00
CA SER A 151 6.41 -23.28 16.42
C SER A 151 5.83 -22.24 17.39
N THR A 152 5.73 -20.97 16.97
CA THR A 152 5.12 -19.89 17.77
C THR A 152 3.62 -19.73 17.52
N GLY A 153 3.08 -20.40 16.48
CA GLY A 153 1.68 -20.27 16.06
C GLY A 153 1.39 -18.99 15.26
N ILE A 154 2.42 -18.24 14.85
CA ILE A 154 2.29 -16.99 14.09
C ILE A 154 2.56 -17.28 12.61
N VAL A 155 1.52 -17.54 11.84
CA VAL A 155 1.62 -17.84 10.39
C VAL A 155 0.64 -16.96 9.62
N CYS A 156 1.11 -16.35 8.53
CA CYS A 156 0.26 -15.51 7.69
C CYS A 156 -0.76 -16.35 6.90
N ASN A 157 -1.99 -15.85 6.79
CA ASN A 157 -3.05 -16.49 6.01
C ASN A 157 -2.76 -16.57 4.50
N ASP A 158 -1.84 -15.74 4.02
CA ASP A 158 -1.34 -15.78 2.65
C ASP A 158 -0.83 -17.16 2.25
N GLU A 159 -0.29 -17.95 3.19
CA GLU A 159 0.17 -19.31 2.92
C GLU A 159 -0.94 -20.21 2.35
N TYR A 160 -2.20 -19.88 2.66
CA TYR A 160 -3.38 -20.65 2.26
C TYR A 160 -4.22 -19.95 1.18
N LEU A 161 -4.24 -18.62 1.17
CA LEU A 161 -5.17 -17.83 0.36
C LEU A 161 -4.50 -17.07 -0.80
N LEU A 162 -3.21 -16.74 -0.69
CA LEU A 162 -2.47 -15.98 -1.70
C LEU A 162 -1.70 -16.95 -2.60
N HIS A 163 -2.35 -17.33 -3.69
CA HIS A 163 -1.77 -18.24 -4.68
C HIS A 163 -0.87 -17.47 -5.68
N PRO A 164 0.35 -17.94 -5.98
CA PRO A 164 1.28 -17.22 -6.84
C PRO A 164 1.16 -17.52 -8.33
N ASP A 165 0.16 -18.30 -8.77
CA ASP A 165 0.03 -18.76 -10.16
C ASP A 165 0.16 -17.60 -11.18
N PRO A 166 0.87 -17.78 -12.32
CA PRO A 166 1.56 -18.99 -12.76
C PRO A 166 3.00 -19.11 -12.22
N TYR A 167 3.42 -18.22 -11.32
CA TYR A 167 4.75 -18.32 -10.72
C TYR A 167 4.80 -19.52 -9.77
N PRO A 168 5.94 -20.24 -9.70
CA PRO A 168 6.06 -21.42 -8.85
C PRO A 168 6.00 -21.07 -7.36
N THR A 169 6.37 -19.84 -6.98
CA THR A 169 6.36 -19.37 -5.58
C THR A 169 6.05 -17.87 -5.51
N ARG A 170 5.61 -17.42 -4.32
CA ARG A 170 5.43 -15.99 -4.01
C ARG A 170 6.75 -15.22 -4.16
N GLU A 171 7.88 -15.82 -3.80
CA GLU A 171 9.20 -15.20 -4.01
C GLU A 171 9.53 -15.00 -5.50
N ALA A 172 9.19 -15.98 -6.35
CA ALA A 172 9.42 -15.85 -7.78
C ALA A 172 8.57 -14.72 -8.39
N TRP A 173 7.31 -14.60 -7.93
CA TRP A 173 6.44 -13.51 -8.33
C TRP A 173 6.98 -12.16 -7.83
N CYS A 174 7.36 -12.07 -6.55
CA CYS A 174 7.98 -10.88 -5.94
C CYS A 174 9.20 -10.42 -6.75
N ARG A 175 10.15 -11.32 -7.04
CA ARG A 175 11.34 -10.99 -7.83
C ARG A 175 11.00 -10.46 -9.23
N ALA A 176 10.02 -11.06 -9.91
CA ALA A 176 9.57 -10.60 -11.21
C ALA A 176 8.97 -9.18 -11.13
N ARG A 177 8.16 -8.91 -10.11
CA ARG A 177 7.58 -7.60 -9.84
C ARG A 177 8.63 -6.55 -9.51
N VAL A 178 9.59 -6.87 -8.63
CA VAL A 178 10.73 -6.00 -8.29
C VAL A 178 11.54 -5.64 -9.53
N ALA A 179 11.85 -6.62 -10.39
CA ALA A 179 12.60 -6.39 -11.61
C ALA A 179 11.85 -5.47 -12.60
N LEU A 180 10.54 -5.71 -12.79
CA LEU A 180 9.70 -4.86 -13.65
C LEU A 180 9.62 -3.43 -13.12
N THR A 181 9.22 -3.27 -11.86
CA THR A 181 9.04 -1.97 -11.23
C THR A 181 10.36 -1.19 -11.16
N GLY A 182 11.47 -1.86 -10.84
CA GLY A 182 12.79 -1.23 -10.79
C GLY A 182 13.22 -0.64 -12.15
N ARG A 183 12.90 -1.32 -13.27
CA ARG A 183 13.14 -0.75 -14.62
C ARG A 183 12.28 0.48 -14.89
N ARG A 184 11.01 0.45 -14.48
CA ARG A 184 10.08 1.57 -14.67
C ARG A 184 10.47 2.80 -13.86
N LEU A 185 10.86 2.63 -12.59
CA LEU A 185 11.36 3.71 -11.75
C LEU A 185 12.69 4.28 -12.26
N ALA A 186 13.58 3.43 -12.79
CA ALA A 186 14.84 3.88 -13.38
C ALA A 186 14.68 4.65 -14.69
N ALA A 187 13.54 4.53 -15.37
CA ALA A 187 13.24 5.26 -16.60
C ALA A 187 12.66 6.67 -16.35
N LEU A 188 12.36 7.03 -15.10
CA LEU A 188 11.95 8.39 -14.75
C LEU A 188 13.13 9.38 -14.88
N PRO A 189 12.86 10.66 -15.20
CA PRO A 189 13.90 11.69 -15.22
C PRO A 189 14.70 11.74 -13.92
N GLU A 190 16.00 12.02 -14.03
CA GLU A 190 16.93 11.99 -12.89
C GLU A 190 16.66 13.07 -11.84
N ASP A 191 15.99 14.16 -12.22
CA ASP A 191 15.64 15.29 -11.36
C ASP A 191 14.21 15.21 -10.81
N LEU A 192 13.41 14.24 -11.25
CA LEU A 192 12.02 14.09 -10.84
C LEU A 192 11.92 13.31 -9.51
N PRO A 193 11.47 13.95 -8.41
CA PRO A 193 11.22 13.26 -7.15
C PRO A 193 10.02 12.33 -7.25
N THR A 194 9.97 11.31 -6.38
CA THR A 194 8.86 10.34 -6.36
C THR A 194 8.16 10.28 -5.02
N VAL A 195 6.86 9.95 -5.04
CA VAL A 195 6.15 9.35 -3.91
C VAL A 195 5.91 7.89 -4.28
N LEU A 196 6.51 6.97 -3.52
CA LEU A 196 6.31 5.54 -3.73
C LEU A 196 5.16 5.08 -2.84
N VAL A 197 4.24 4.29 -3.41
CA VAL A 197 3.07 3.75 -2.71
C VAL A 197 3.10 2.24 -2.86
N ASN A 198 3.36 1.50 -1.79
CA ASN A 198 3.35 0.04 -1.79
C ASN A 198 2.72 -0.42 -0.50
N HIS A 199 1.92 -1.47 -0.53
CA HIS A 199 1.30 -1.98 0.69
C HIS A 199 2.34 -2.37 1.76
N TYR A 200 3.38 -3.10 1.33
CA TYR A 200 4.51 -3.48 2.17
C TYR A 200 5.54 -2.35 2.29
N PRO A 201 6.21 -2.18 3.45
CA PRO A 201 7.36 -1.29 3.55
C PRO A 201 8.49 -1.74 2.60
N LEU A 202 9.20 -0.78 1.99
CA LEU A 202 10.34 -1.08 1.09
C LEU A 202 11.66 -1.35 1.82
N ASP A 203 11.71 -1.07 3.11
CA ASP A 203 12.85 -1.35 3.97
C ASP A 203 12.39 -2.15 5.20
N ARG A 204 13.32 -2.86 5.84
CA ARG A 204 13.00 -3.71 6.99
C ARG A 204 12.67 -2.91 8.26
N HIS A 205 13.24 -1.72 8.47
CA HIS A 205 13.15 -0.99 9.74
C HIS A 205 11.73 -0.80 10.31
N PRO A 206 10.65 -0.67 9.51
CA PRO A 206 9.31 -0.55 10.08
C PRO A 206 8.87 -1.79 10.84
N THR A 207 9.40 -2.96 10.48
CA THR A 207 9.04 -4.24 11.10
C THR A 207 9.71 -4.46 12.46
N ASP A 208 10.68 -3.64 12.85
CA ASP A 208 11.45 -3.82 14.09
C ASP A 208 10.64 -3.60 15.37
N VAL A 209 9.44 -3.00 15.25
CA VAL A 209 8.50 -2.81 16.37
C VAL A 209 7.33 -3.80 16.37
N LEU A 210 7.34 -4.79 15.46
CA LEU A 210 6.30 -5.81 15.46
C LEU A 210 6.29 -6.55 16.80
N TRP A 211 5.10 -6.74 17.36
CA TRP A 211 4.94 -7.54 18.57
C TRP A 211 5.36 -9.01 18.36
N HIS A 212 5.15 -9.52 17.14
CA HIS A 212 5.60 -10.83 16.70
C HIS A 212 6.63 -10.67 15.56
N PRO A 213 7.94 -10.61 15.87
CA PRO A 213 8.98 -10.35 14.88
C PRO A 213 9.07 -11.37 13.75
N GLU A 214 8.65 -12.62 14.00
CA GLU A 214 8.59 -13.68 12.99
C GLU A 214 7.64 -13.36 11.83
N PHE A 215 6.64 -12.51 12.06
CA PHE A 215 5.71 -12.08 11.02
C PHE A 215 6.40 -11.23 9.94
N ALA A 216 7.57 -10.65 10.22
CA ALA A 216 8.31 -9.81 9.28
C ALA A 216 8.62 -10.50 7.95
N MET A 217 8.69 -11.84 7.90
CA MET A 217 8.92 -12.61 6.67
C MET A 217 7.88 -12.32 5.58
N TRP A 218 6.65 -11.99 5.97
CA TRP A 218 5.56 -11.66 5.05
C TRP A 218 5.44 -10.15 4.78
N CYS A 219 6.36 -9.33 5.28
CA CYS A 219 6.24 -7.87 5.27
C CYS A 219 7.11 -7.16 4.22
N GLY A 220 7.78 -7.88 3.30
CA GLY A 220 8.52 -7.24 2.21
C GLY A 220 9.71 -8.05 1.70
N THR A 221 10.65 -7.35 1.05
CA THR A 221 11.86 -7.94 0.46
C THR A 221 13.08 -7.05 0.70
N ARG A 222 14.24 -7.65 0.92
CA ARG A 222 15.53 -6.94 0.98
C ARG A 222 15.95 -6.32 -0.35
N LEU A 223 15.36 -6.74 -1.47
CA LEU A 223 15.71 -6.24 -2.81
C LEU A 223 15.38 -4.75 -3.01
N THR A 224 14.57 -4.17 -2.13
CA THR A 224 14.16 -2.75 -2.19
C THR A 224 14.80 -1.87 -1.11
N ALA A 225 15.73 -2.40 -0.32
CA ALA A 225 16.28 -1.72 0.86
C ALA A 225 17.02 -0.40 0.56
N ASP A 226 17.41 -0.14 -0.70
CA ASP A 226 18.03 1.13 -1.12
C ASP A 226 17.11 2.01 -1.98
N TRP A 227 15.87 1.58 -2.25
CA TRP A 227 14.98 2.24 -3.22
C TRP A 227 14.61 3.66 -2.80
N HIS A 228 14.49 3.93 -1.50
CA HIS A 228 14.22 5.28 -0.99
C HIS A 228 15.33 6.28 -1.35
N ARG A 229 16.58 5.82 -1.41
CA ARG A 229 17.73 6.62 -1.88
C ARG A 229 17.81 6.64 -3.41
N ARG A 230 17.74 5.46 -4.03
CA ARG A 230 18.00 5.26 -5.46
C ARG A 230 16.96 5.93 -6.37
N PHE A 231 15.72 6.05 -5.91
CA PHE A 231 14.60 6.58 -6.70
C PHE A 231 14.09 7.93 -6.20
N ARG A 232 14.93 8.72 -5.52
CA ARG A 232 14.63 10.13 -5.15
C ARG A 232 13.31 10.26 -4.39
N VAL A 233 13.11 9.36 -3.44
CA VAL A 233 11.82 9.23 -2.77
C VAL A 233 11.63 10.38 -1.79
N ARG A 234 10.59 11.17 -2.04
CA ARG A 234 10.15 12.23 -1.14
C ARG A 234 9.36 11.67 0.03
N THR A 235 8.50 10.68 -0.20
CA THR A 235 7.77 9.95 0.84
C THR A 235 7.54 8.52 0.37
N MET A 236 7.79 7.56 1.25
CA MET A 236 7.38 6.17 1.09
C MET A 236 6.07 5.95 1.86
N VAL A 237 4.99 5.61 1.15
CA VAL A 237 3.65 5.39 1.72
C VAL A 237 3.35 3.90 1.74
N TYR A 238 3.00 3.36 2.90
CA TYR A 238 2.71 1.94 3.08
C TYR A 238 1.67 1.68 4.17
N GLY A 239 1.25 0.42 4.29
CA GLY A 239 0.29 -0.08 5.26
C GLY A 239 0.77 -1.38 5.88
N HIS A 240 -0.09 -2.41 5.84
CA HIS A 240 0.19 -3.82 6.18
C HIS A 240 0.44 -4.11 7.66
N LEU A 241 1.23 -3.28 8.33
CA LEU A 241 1.66 -3.53 9.71
C LEU A 241 0.56 -3.22 10.73
N HIS A 242 -0.41 -2.38 10.35
CA HIS A 242 -1.45 -1.86 11.24
C HIS A 242 -0.86 -1.03 12.39
N ILE A 243 0.24 -0.31 12.11
CA ILE A 243 0.97 0.54 13.07
C ILE A 243 1.09 1.95 12.49
N PRO A 244 0.00 2.74 12.45
CA PRO A 244 -0.01 4.04 11.79
C PRO A 244 0.93 5.02 12.48
N ARG A 245 1.91 5.52 11.74
CA ARG A 245 2.95 6.43 12.23
C ARG A 245 3.75 7.06 11.08
N THR A 246 4.50 8.09 11.44
CA THR A 246 5.49 8.71 10.57
C THR A 246 6.88 8.37 11.12
N THR A 247 7.73 7.76 10.30
CA THR A 247 9.15 7.53 10.62
C THR A 247 10.04 8.19 9.58
N HIS A 248 11.33 8.29 9.88
CA HIS A 248 12.34 8.75 8.93
C HIS A 248 13.46 7.71 8.87
N HIS A 249 13.87 7.36 7.66
CA HIS A 249 14.97 6.44 7.42
C HIS A 249 15.89 7.06 6.37
N GLU A 250 17.15 7.28 6.75
CA GLU A 250 18.16 7.95 5.91
C GLU A 250 17.68 9.28 5.29
N GLY A 251 16.93 10.06 6.07
CA GLY A 251 16.38 11.36 5.65
C GLY A 251 15.09 11.30 4.82
N VAL A 252 14.63 10.10 4.44
CA VAL A 252 13.36 9.92 3.72
C VAL A 252 12.23 9.64 4.71
N ARG A 253 11.08 10.29 4.50
CA ARG A 253 9.88 10.09 5.31
C ARG A 253 9.16 8.81 4.89
N PHE A 254 8.84 7.96 5.86
CA PHE A 254 8.01 6.77 5.71
C PHE A 254 6.69 7.00 6.46
N GLU A 255 5.57 6.81 5.77
CA GLU A 255 4.22 7.03 6.30
C GLU A 255 3.48 5.68 6.28
N GLU A 256 3.24 5.13 7.46
CA GLU A 256 2.30 4.03 7.65
C GLU A 256 0.90 4.63 7.81
N VAL A 257 0.00 4.29 6.89
CA VAL A 257 -1.31 4.96 6.73
C VAL A 257 -2.50 4.02 6.97
N SER A 258 -2.27 2.94 7.72
CA SER A 258 -3.28 1.91 7.99
C SER A 258 -4.42 2.40 8.87
N VAL A 259 -5.63 1.96 8.53
CA VAL A 259 -6.77 1.97 9.47
C VAL A 259 -6.69 0.74 10.37
N GLY A 260 -6.60 -0.45 9.79
CA GLY A 260 -6.63 -1.72 10.50
C GLY A 260 -8.03 -2.16 10.93
N TYR A 261 -8.11 -3.21 11.72
CA TYR A 261 -9.38 -3.81 12.13
C TYR A 261 -10.07 -3.01 13.26
N PRO A 262 -11.41 -3.07 13.39
CA PRO A 262 -12.14 -2.39 14.46
C PRO A 262 -11.60 -2.64 15.87
N ARG A 263 -11.20 -3.87 16.18
CA ARG A 263 -10.64 -4.22 17.49
C ARG A 263 -9.29 -3.54 17.78
N GLU A 264 -8.53 -3.18 16.75
CA GLU A 264 -7.22 -2.56 16.88
C GLU A 264 -7.34 -1.06 17.08
N TRP A 265 -8.07 -0.38 16.19
CA TRP A 265 -8.17 1.07 16.26
C TRP A 265 -9.09 1.56 17.39
N ARG A 266 -10.02 0.74 17.91
CA ARG A 266 -10.82 1.07 19.11
C ARG A 266 -9.95 1.33 20.35
N GLY A 267 -8.76 0.72 20.42
CA GLY A 267 -7.81 0.92 21.51
C GLY A 267 -6.87 2.11 21.29
N ARG A 268 -6.87 2.75 20.12
CA ARG A 268 -5.99 3.88 19.80
C ARG A 268 -6.59 5.19 20.33
N PRO A 269 -5.76 6.16 20.76
CA PRO A 269 -6.27 7.43 21.28
C PRO A 269 -6.84 8.34 20.19
N GLN A 270 -6.44 8.16 18.92
CA GLN A 270 -6.98 8.90 17.79
C GLN A 270 -8.10 8.13 17.08
N PRO A 271 -9.12 8.82 16.53
CA PRO A 271 -10.17 8.16 15.75
C PRO A 271 -9.59 7.51 14.47
N PRO A 272 -10.21 6.43 13.98
CA PRO A 272 -9.77 5.74 12.77
C PRO A 272 -10.12 6.52 11.50
N GLY A 273 -9.60 6.09 10.36
CA GLY A 273 -10.02 6.60 9.04
C GLY A 273 -9.56 8.01 8.70
N ARG A 274 -8.70 8.63 9.52
CA ARG A 274 -8.11 9.94 9.20
C ARG A 274 -7.18 9.82 8.01
N LEU A 275 -7.46 10.59 6.96
CA LEU A 275 -6.61 10.71 5.78
C LEU A 275 -5.27 11.34 6.16
N ARG A 276 -4.18 10.67 5.80
CA ARG A 276 -2.82 11.18 6.02
C ARG A 276 -2.43 12.12 4.90
N ARG A 277 -2.07 13.36 5.21
CA ARG A 277 -1.49 14.28 4.22
C ARG A 277 -0.06 13.90 3.86
N ILE A 278 0.16 13.61 2.58
CA ILE A 278 1.47 13.29 2.01
C ILE A 278 2.07 14.54 1.37
N LEU A 279 1.34 15.24 0.50
CA LEU A 279 1.77 16.51 -0.09
C LEU A 279 0.63 17.54 -0.07
N PRO A 280 0.92 18.85 -0.02
CA PRO A 280 2.22 19.42 0.34
C PRO A 280 2.64 18.98 1.75
N ARG A 281 3.94 18.99 2.04
CA ARG A 281 4.43 18.62 3.38
C ARG A 281 3.88 19.63 4.39
N GLU A 282 3.39 19.14 5.53
CA GLU A 282 3.06 20.00 6.65
C GLU A 282 4.35 20.74 7.05
N VAL A 283 4.31 22.08 7.03
CA VAL A 283 5.39 22.87 7.61
C VAL A 283 5.33 22.59 9.10
N ALA A 284 6.34 21.89 9.64
CA ALA A 284 6.46 21.71 11.07
C ALA A 284 6.42 23.11 11.71
N ALA A 285 5.43 23.36 12.56
CA ALA A 285 5.44 24.54 13.41
C ALA A 285 6.76 24.50 14.19
N ARG A 286 7.61 25.50 13.97
CA ARG A 286 8.88 25.66 14.68
C ARG A 286 8.64 25.88 16.16
#